data_AF-A0A6J0U922-F1
#
_entry.id   AF-A0A6J0U922-F1
#
_cell.length_a   1.000
_cell.length_b   1.000
_cell.length_c   1.000
_cell.angle_alpha   90.00
_cell.angle_beta   90.00
_cell.angle_gamma   90.00
#
_symmetry.space_group_name_H-M   'P 1'
#
loop_
_entity.id
_entity.type
_entity.pdbx_description
1 polymer ?
#
loop_
_entity_poly.entity_id
_entity_poly.type
_entity_poly.pdbx_seq_one_letter_code
_entity_poly.pdbx_strand_id
1 'polypeptide(L)'
;MVTMLVNQNCMESLRKDITDLQGTVISVFSCIGAVRYPSWKFPDKVSCDLDLVALLERYDFSENDPEFTQHSHVVLLELVIDR
;
A
#
# COMPACT_ATOMS: atom_id res chain seq x y z
N MET A 1 -20.26 14.19 -1.12
CA MET A 1 -19.63 14.56 -2.40
C MET A 1 -18.29 13.85 -2.51
N VAL A 2 -18.26 12.54 -2.78
CA VAL A 2 -17.10 11.79 -3.28
C VAL A 2 -17.63 10.51 -3.94
N THR A 3 -17.99 10.55 -5.21
CA THR A 3 -18.45 9.37 -5.98
C THR A 3 -17.44 8.94 -7.06
N MET A 4 -16.21 9.46 -7.00
CA MET A 4 -15.14 9.13 -7.97
C MET A 4 -14.12 8.11 -7.47
N LEU A 5 -14.22 7.60 -6.24
CA LEU A 5 -13.17 6.76 -5.62
C LEU A 5 -13.33 5.24 -5.85
N VAL A 6 -14.41 4.78 -6.49
CA VAL A 6 -14.61 3.36 -6.80
C VAL A 6 -14.33 3.15 -8.28
N ASN A 7 -13.07 3.31 -8.69
CA ASN A 7 -12.61 2.98 -10.03
C ASN A 7 -11.47 1.97 -9.91
N GLN A 8 -11.69 0.77 -10.44
CA GLN A 8 -10.71 -0.32 -10.45
C GLN A 8 -9.34 0.14 -10.98
N ASN A 9 -9.32 0.99 -12.02
CA ASN A 9 -8.09 1.51 -12.60
C ASN A 9 -7.27 2.37 -11.61
N CYS A 10 -7.94 3.13 -10.73
CA CYS A 10 -7.26 3.91 -9.70
C CYS A 10 -6.59 3.01 -8.66
N MET A 11 -7.27 1.93 -8.25
CA MET A 11 -6.68 0.94 -7.35
C MET A 11 -5.51 0.20 -8.00
N GLU A 12 -5.64 -0.21 -9.26
CA GLU A 12 -4.53 -0.84 -10.00
C GLU A 12 -3.32 0.08 -10.10
N SER A 13 -3.52 1.37 -10.41
CA SER A 13 -2.44 2.37 -10.40
C SER A 13 -1.79 2.47 -9.03
N LEU A 14 -2.59 2.54 -7.96
CA LEU A 14 -2.08 2.68 -6.60
C LEU A 14 -1.25 1.45 -6.16
N ARG A 15 -1.68 0.23 -6.52
CA ARG A 15 -0.92 -1.00 -6.28
C ARG A 15 0.43 -0.97 -6.99
N LYS A 16 0.45 -0.46 -8.23
CA LYS A 16 1.69 -0.28 -8.99
C LYS A 16 2.59 0.74 -8.31
N ASP A 17 2.06 1.90 -7.91
CA ASP A 17 2.83 2.95 -7.25
C ASP A 17 3.48 2.44 -5.95
N ILE A 18 2.76 1.68 -5.13
CA ILE A 18 3.31 1.05 -3.91
C ILE A 18 4.43 0.06 -4.26
N THR A 19 4.27 -0.72 -5.32
CA THR A 19 5.28 -1.70 -5.76
C THR A 19 6.55 -1.00 -6.25
N ASP A 20 6.40 0.06 -7.04
CA ASP A 20 7.51 0.86 -7.56
C ASP A 20 8.25 1.60 -6.43
N LEU A 21 7.51 2.17 -5.46
CA LEU A 21 8.09 2.77 -4.25
C LEU A 21 8.86 1.75 -3.43
N GLN A 22 8.31 0.56 -3.20
CA GLN A 22 9.03 -0.50 -2.48
C GLN A 22 10.32 -0.90 -3.21
N GLY A 23 10.28 -1.05 -4.53
CA GLY A 23 11.47 -1.33 -5.33
C GLY A 23 12.55 -0.26 -5.14
N THR A 24 12.14 1.02 -5.09
CA THR A 24 13.03 2.15 -4.83
C THR A 24 13.62 2.10 -3.42
N VAL A 25 12.81 1.82 -2.40
CA VAL A 25 13.27 1.68 -1.00
C VAL A 25 14.30 0.56 -0.88
N ILE A 26 14.03 -0.62 -1.47
CA ILE A 26 14.97 -1.76 -1.49
C ILE A 26 16.28 -1.38 -2.19
N SER A 27 16.20 -0.66 -3.31
CA SER A 27 17.38 -0.20 -4.04
C SER A 27 18.25 0.74 -3.19
N VAL A 28 17.63 1.68 -2.48
CA VAL A 28 18.33 2.59 -1.55
C VAL A 28 18.96 1.80 -0.41
N PHE A 29 18.22 0.91 0.25
CA PHE A 29 18.74 0.09 1.36
C PHE A 29 19.88 -0.83 0.95
N SER A 30 19.93 -1.26 -0.32
CA SER A 30 21.07 -2.04 -0.84
C SER A 30 22.37 -1.24 -0.86
N CYS A 31 22.29 0.10 -0.95
CA CYS A 31 23.45 0.99 -0.96
C CYS A 31 23.88 1.46 0.43
N ILE A 32 22.91 1.74 1.32
CA ILE A 32 23.19 2.39 2.62
C ILE A 32 22.87 1.53 3.85
N GLY A 33 22.31 0.33 3.65
CA GLY A 33 21.76 -0.51 4.71
C GLY A 33 20.29 -0.19 5.02
N ALA A 34 19.60 -1.15 5.64
CA ALA A 34 18.19 -1.03 5.97
C ALA A 34 17.94 -0.11 7.18
N VAL A 35 16.92 0.76 7.07
CA VAL A 35 16.45 1.61 8.18
C VAL A 35 15.19 1.00 8.78
N ARG A 36 15.18 0.80 10.09
CA ARG A 36 14.04 0.25 10.82
C ARG A 36 13.26 1.37 11.48
N TYR A 37 12.13 1.73 10.88
CA TYR A 37 11.15 2.65 11.45
C TYR A 37 9.81 1.93 11.62
N PRO A 38 9.02 2.29 12.65
CA PRO A 38 7.69 1.72 12.82
C PRO A 38 6.83 2.09 11.62
N SER A 39 5.97 1.16 11.19
CA SER A 39 4.97 1.45 10.19
C SER A 39 3.97 2.47 10.72
N TRP A 40 3.69 3.48 9.91
CA TRP A 40 2.61 4.43 10.10
C TRP A 40 1.25 3.74 10.23
N LYS A 41 1.00 2.73 9.39
CA LYS A 41 -0.28 2.00 9.36
C LYS A 41 -0.38 0.87 10.38
N PHE A 42 0.72 0.16 10.60
CA PHE A 42 0.80 -1.00 11.50
C PHE A 42 1.83 -0.70 12.60
N PRO A 43 1.46 0.04 13.65
CA PRO A 43 2.44 0.53 14.64
C PRO A 43 3.20 -0.57 15.38
N ASP A 44 2.68 -1.79 15.37
CA ASP A 44 3.28 -3.01 15.90
C ASP A 44 4.35 -3.64 14.98
N LYS A 45 4.50 -3.13 13.76
CA LYS A 45 5.40 -3.65 12.72
C LYS A 45 6.42 -2.61 12.29
N VAL A 46 7.52 -3.11 11.73
CA VAL A 46 8.51 -2.28 11.04
C VAL A 46 8.05 -2.09 9.58
N SER A 47 8.06 -0.86 9.08
CA SER A 47 7.57 -0.51 7.74
C SER A 47 8.22 -1.34 6.63
N CYS A 48 9.56 -1.47 6.66
CA CYS A 48 10.31 -2.22 5.66
C CYS A 48 10.11 -3.75 5.71
N ASP A 49 9.56 -4.27 6.81
CA ASP A 49 9.35 -5.71 7.02
C ASP A 49 7.90 -6.13 6.68
N LEU A 50 7.07 -5.20 6.21
CA LEU A 50 5.70 -5.49 5.80
C LEU A 50 5.69 -6.39 4.55
N ASP A 51 4.94 -7.49 4.64
CA ASP A 51 4.66 -8.36 3.49
C ASP A 51 3.69 -7.64 2.53
N LEU A 52 4.26 -6.85 1.62
CA LEU A 52 3.48 -6.11 0.64
C LEU A 52 2.74 -7.01 -0.34
N VAL A 53 3.25 -8.21 -0.63
CA VAL A 53 2.55 -9.14 -1.53
C VAL A 53 1.24 -9.56 -0.87
N ALA A 54 1.30 -10.02 0.38
CA ALA A 54 0.11 -10.40 1.13
C ALA A 54 -0.85 -9.22 1.34
N LEU A 55 -0.33 -8.01 1.60
CA LEU A 55 -1.16 -6.81 1.77
C LEU A 55 -1.86 -6.40 0.47
N LEU A 56 -1.16 -6.41 -0.66
CA LEU A 56 -1.75 -6.10 -1.96
C LEU A 56 -2.75 -7.19 -2.37
N GLU A 57 -2.52 -8.47 -2.07
CA GLU A 57 -3.55 -9.51 -2.29
C GLU A 57 -4.77 -9.33 -1.40
N ARG A 58 -4.57 -8.88 -0.15
CA ARG A 58 -5.64 -8.67 0.83
C ARG A 58 -6.53 -7.48 0.50
N TYR A 59 -5.96 -6.38 0.02
CA TYR A 59 -6.67 -5.13 -0.26
C TYR A 59 -6.79 -4.94 -1.76
N ASP A 60 -7.96 -5.25 -2.29
CA ASP A 60 -8.23 -5.21 -3.72
C ASP A 60 -9.62 -4.67 -4.04
N PHE A 61 -9.89 -4.47 -5.32
CA PHE A 61 -11.21 -4.08 -5.81
C PHE A 61 -12.21 -5.24 -5.69
N SER A 62 -13.40 -4.96 -5.16
CA SER A 62 -14.52 -5.90 -5.12
C SER A 62 -15.79 -5.22 -5.61
N GLU A 63 -16.27 -5.62 -6.79
CA GLU A 63 -17.51 -5.05 -7.37
C GLU A 63 -18.74 -5.28 -6.49
N ASN A 64 -18.76 -6.38 -5.75
CA ASN A 64 -19.89 -6.77 -4.90
C ASN A 64 -19.82 -6.18 -3.48
N ASP A 65 -18.73 -5.51 -3.12
CA ASP A 65 -18.51 -4.97 -1.78
C ASP A 65 -17.89 -3.55 -1.86
N PRO A 66 -18.73 -2.51 -1.97
CA PRO A 66 -18.25 -1.14 -2.10
C PRO A 66 -17.61 -0.61 -0.80
N GLU A 67 -18.04 -1.08 0.37
CA GLU A 67 -17.46 -0.68 1.65
C GLU A 67 -16.05 -1.26 1.80
N PHE A 68 -15.86 -2.54 1.46
CA PHE A 68 -14.55 -3.15 1.38
C PHE A 68 -13.66 -2.46 0.35
N THR A 69 -14.19 -2.15 -0.84
CA THR A 69 -13.42 -1.45 -1.88
C THR A 69 -12.96 -0.07 -1.41
N GLN A 70 -13.84 0.70 -0.77
CA GLN A 70 -13.48 1.99 -0.20
C GLN A 70 -12.42 1.83 0.90
N HIS A 71 -12.56 0.84 1.78
CA HIS A 71 -11.58 0.55 2.82
C HIS A 71 -10.21 0.17 2.22
N SER A 72 -10.19 -0.74 1.26
CA SER A 72 -8.99 -1.16 0.53
C SER A 72 -8.30 0.03 -0.12
N HIS A 73 -9.04 0.94 -0.76
CA HIS A 73 -8.48 2.15 -1.35
C HIS A 73 -7.80 3.04 -0.30
N VAL A 74 -8.40 3.23 0.88
CA VAL A 74 -7.79 4.00 1.97
C VAL A 74 -6.53 3.32 2.48
N VAL A 75 -6.56 2.00 2.70
CA VAL A 75 -5.40 1.26 3.19
C VAL A 75 -4.24 1.32 2.20
N LEU A 76 -4.50 1.18 0.90
CA LEU A 76 -3.48 1.32 -0.12
C LEU A 76 -2.86 2.74 -0.13
N LEU A 77 -3.65 3.80 0.08
CA LEU A 77 -3.12 5.16 0.23
C LEU A 77 -2.23 5.31 1.48
N GLU A 78 -2.65 4.71 2.59
CA GLU A 78 -1.85 4.71 3.82
C GLU A 78 -0.53 3.94 3.63
N LEU A 79 -0.51 2.89 2.81
CA LEU A 79 0.73 2.17 2.45
C LEU A 79 1.68 3.02 1.60
N VAL A 80 1.18 3.94 0.78
CA VAL A 80 2.04 4.91 0.07
C VAL A 80 2.73 5.85 1.06
N ILE A 81 2.00 6.34 2.08
CA ILE A 81 2.56 7.21 3.12
C ILE A 81 3.56 6.44 4.01
N ASP A 82 3.35 5.14 4.18
CA ASP A 82 4.18 4.27 5.00
C ASP A 82 5.59 4.00 4.42
N ARG A 83 5.76 4.14 3.10
CA ARG A 83 7.03 3.95 2.39
C ARG A 83 7.90 5.19 2.47
#